data_AF-A0A534AV61-F1
#
_entry.id   AF-A0A534AV61-F1
#
_cell.length_a   1.000
_cell.length_b   1.000
_cell.length_c   1.000
_cell.angle_alpha   90.00
_cell.angle_beta   90.00
_cell.angle_gamma   90.00
#
_symmetry.space_group_name_H-M   'P 1'
#
loop_
_entity.id
_entity.type
_entity.pdbx_description
1 polymer ?
#
loop_
_entity_poly.entity_id
_entity_poly.type
_entity_poly.pdbx_seq_one_letter_code
_entity_poly.pdbx_strand_id
1 'polypeptide(L)'
;RVAIVATGGLAHQVHGERAGFNNTPWDMVFLDLLEREPERLSELTIAQYAERGGLEGAEVIMWLIMRGALSAKVRRVHSAYYLPSMTPIVTVIYEDDSAVPKTETDAGFRERIAREVAGVERLPGTYPFTLERSVKAYRLNRFLHRLIEPQYRRRFLADPEPMFEEAELTAQERDLVRRRDWRALIHYGVIFFLLEKLAAVLGITNLHVYAAMRGETLEEFQKTRNAQVLYSVAGGSNSKATPD
;
A
#
# COMPACT_ATOMS: atom_id res chain seq x y z
N ARG A 1 -14.74 17.75 -6.60
CA ARG A 1 -14.22 18.57 -5.48
C ARG A 1 -13.49 17.61 -4.54
N VAL A 2 -12.33 17.99 -4.03
CA VAL A 2 -11.52 17.18 -3.10
C VAL A 2 -11.34 18.01 -1.82
N ALA A 3 -11.49 17.38 -0.67
CA ALA A 3 -11.14 17.95 0.63
C ALA A 3 -9.92 17.24 1.18
N ILE A 4 -9.06 17.95 1.91
CA ILE A 4 -7.85 17.41 2.52
C ILE A 4 -8.05 17.45 4.02
N VAL A 5 -7.82 16.32 4.69
CA VAL A 5 -8.03 16.17 6.13
C VAL A 5 -6.74 15.70 6.76
N ALA A 6 -6.32 16.38 7.83
CA ALA A 6 -5.30 15.92 8.76
C ALA A 6 -5.94 15.72 10.14
N THR A 7 -5.42 14.76 10.89
CA THR A 7 -5.89 14.39 12.22
C THR A 7 -4.73 14.34 13.21
N GLY A 8 -5.03 14.11 14.48
CA GLY A 8 -4.04 14.13 15.57
C GLY A 8 -3.85 15.51 16.17
N GLY A 9 -3.00 15.61 17.19
CA GLY A 9 -2.69 16.83 17.93
C GLY A 9 -3.74 17.23 18.97
N LEU A 10 -3.67 18.44 19.54
CA LEU A 10 -2.49 19.33 19.54
C LEU A 10 -1.54 18.94 20.70
N ALA A 11 -1.22 19.84 21.63
CA ALA A 11 -0.24 19.56 22.67
C ALA A 11 -0.71 18.48 23.66
N HIS A 12 -0.11 17.30 23.61
CA HIS A 12 -0.36 16.21 24.55
C HIS A 12 0.86 15.29 24.69
N GLN A 13 0.97 14.65 25.85
CA GLN A 13 1.91 13.55 26.07
C GLN A 13 1.23 12.43 26.89
N VAL A 14 1.36 11.18 26.44
CA VAL A 14 0.61 10.03 27.00
C VAL A 14 1.50 8.94 27.59
N HIS A 15 2.81 9.14 27.66
CA HIS A 15 3.74 8.20 28.29
C HIS A 15 4.79 8.89 29.18
N GLY A 16 5.35 8.09 30.09
CA GLY A 16 6.40 8.50 31.03
C GLY A 16 5.92 9.45 32.13
N GLU A 17 6.86 9.94 32.94
CA GLU A 17 6.61 10.85 34.06
C GLU A 17 6.11 12.24 33.60
N ARG A 18 6.17 12.53 32.29
CA ARG A 18 5.65 13.75 31.67
C ARG A 18 4.26 13.54 31.02
N ALA A 19 3.64 12.37 31.18
CA ALA A 19 2.26 12.14 30.73
C ALA A 19 1.29 13.16 31.39
N GLY A 20 0.37 13.69 30.60
CA GLY A 20 -0.53 14.78 31.02
C GLY A 20 0.00 16.18 30.74
N PHE A 21 1.16 16.30 30.07
CA PHE A 21 1.64 17.58 29.57
C PHE A 21 0.69 18.15 28.51
N ASN A 22 0.36 19.43 28.65
CA ASN A 22 -0.34 20.24 27.65
C ASN A 22 0.31 21.63 27.57
N ASN A 23 0.08 22.35 26.47
CA ASN A 23 0.60 23.69 26.29
C ASN A 23 -0.32 24.53 25.40
N THR A 24 -1.45 25.01 25.96
CA THR A 24 -2.40 25.87 25.24
C THR A 24 -1.77 27.12 24.60
N PRO A 25 -0.82 27.84 25.24
CA PRO A 25 -0.13 28.93 24.57
C PRO A 25 0.57 28.50 23.27
N TRP A 26 1.28 27.37 23.29
CA TRP A 26 1.89 26.81 22.07
C TRP A 26 0.84 26.39 21.05
N ASP A 27 -0.26 25.76 21.48
CA ASP A 27 -1.35 25.36 20.58
C ASP A 27 -1.89 26.56 19.78
N MET A 28 -2.12 27.69 20.46
CA MET A 28 -2.63 28.90 19.81
C MET A 28 -1.59 29.51 18.85
N VAL A 29 -0.31 29.50 19.22
CA VAL A 29 0.79 29.91 18.32
C VAL A 29 0.86 28.99 17.10
N PHE A 30 0.76 27.68 17.31
CA PHE A 30 0.78 26.71 16.23
C PHE A 30 -0.38 26.94 15.25
N LEU A 31 -1.60 27.15 15.75
CA LEU A 31 -2.77 27.41 14.90
C LEU A 31 -2.63 28.72 14.10
N ASP A 32 -2.10 29.78 14.70
CA ASP A 32 -1.85 31.05 14.01
C ASP A 32 -0.77 30.91 12.92
N LEU A 33 0.35 30.26 13.25
CA LEU A 33 1.41 29.97 12.29
C LEU A 33 0.93 29.05 11.16
N LEU A 34 0.14 28.02 11.47
CA LEU A 34 -0.40 27.12 10.47
C LEU A 34 -1.30 27.85 9.45
N GLU A 35 -2.08 28.83 9.92
CA GLU A 35 -2.91 29.66 9.05
C GLU A 35 -2.05 30.60 8.19
N ARG A 36 -1.10 31.32 8.81
CA ARG A 36 -0.48 32.52 8.24
C ARG A 36 0.95 32.34 7.72
N GLU A 37 1.75 31.54 8.40
CA GLU A 37 3.20 31.39 8.15
C GLU A 37 3.63 29.91 8.31
N PRO A 38 3.01 28.95 7.59
CA PRO A 38 3.28 27.52 7.79
C PRO A 38 4.72 27.12 7.49
N GLU A 39 5.46 27.90 6.70
CA GLU A 39 6.88 27.66 6.41
C GLU A 39 7.72 27.68 7.68
N ARG A 40 7.40 28.55 8.65
CA ARG A 40 8.11 28.62 9.95
C ARG A 40 7.95 27.34 10.77
N LEU A 41 6.83 26.64 10.59
CA LEU A 41 6.59 25.34 11.23
C LEU A 41 7.44 24.25 10.57
N SER A 42 7.79 24.36 9.28
CA SER A 42 8.65 23.39 8.60
C SER A 42 10.12 23.42 9.06
N GLU A 43 10.54 24.51 9.71
CA GLU A 43 11.91 24.70 10.22
C GLU A 43 12.12 24.07 11.60
N LEU A 44 11.04 23.67 12.28
CA LEU A 44 11.11 23.07 13.60
C LEU A 44 11.49 21.59 13.52
N THR A 45 12.47 21.21 14.34
CA THR A 45 12.81 19.79 14.56
C THR A 45 11.72 19.07 15.34
N ILE A 46 11.65 17.74 15.21
CA ILE A 46 10.74 16.90 16.01
C ILE A 46 10.95 17.13 17.52
N ALA A 47 12.20 17.32 17.96
CA ALA A 47 12.50 17.60 19.37
C ALA A 47 11.90 18.93 19.85
N GLN A 48 11.94 19.98 19.03
CA GLN A 48 11.32 21.28 19.37
C GLN A 48 9.79 21.19 19.39
N TYR A 49 9.19 20.39 18.50
CA TYR A 49 7.76 20.07 18.59
C TYR A 49 7.43 19.34 19.89
N ALA A 50 8.20 18.32 20.25
CA ALA A 50 7.98 17.52 21.46
C ALA A 50 8.17 18.32 22.76
N GLU A 51 9.16 19.22 22.77
CA GLU A 51 9.39 20.14 23.88
C GLU A 51 8.18 21.05 24.11
N ARG A 52 7.67 21.67 23.04
CA ARG A 52 6.57 22.64 23.10
C ARG A 52 5.20 22.00 23.25
N GLY A 53 4.96 20.87 22.59
CA GLY A 53 3.66 20.22 22.44
C GLY A 53 3.54 18.84 23.09
N GLY A 54 4.56 18.30 23.74
CA GLY A 54 4.54 16.90 24.18
C GLY A 54 4.93 15.94 23.05
N LEU A 55 5.47 14.77 23.40
CA LEU A 55 6.07 13.88 22.38
C LEU A 55 5.04 13.43 21.34
N GLU A 56 3.88 12.95 21.75
CA GLU A 56 2.80 12.58 20.81
C GLU A 56 2.18 13.80 20.14
N GLY A 57 2.12 14.94 20.84
CA GLY A 57 1.68 16.21 20.25
C GLY A 57 2.55 16.68 19.06
N ALA A 58 3.75 16.15 18.88
CA ALA A 58 4.56 16.39 17.67
C ALA A 58 3.94 15.79 16.39
N GLU A 59 2.89 14.98 16.49
CA GLU A 59 2.18 14.43 15.32
C GLU A 59 1.46 15.50 14.47
N VAL A 60 1.38 16.74 14.96
CA VAL A 60 0.85 17.90 14.22
C VAL A 60 1.60 18.22 12.92
N ILE A 61 2.75 17.57 12.65
CA ILE A 61 3.36 17.56 11.31
C ILE A 61 2.39 17.09 10.22
N MET A 62 1.39 16.25 10.55
CA MET A 62 0.32 15.89 9.61
C MET A 62 -0.53 17.09 9.19
N TRP A 63 -0.77 18.03 10.11
CA TRP A 63 -1.49 19.27 9.81
C TRP A 63 -0.68 20.15 8.86
N LEU A 64 0.65 20.15 8.98
CA LEU A 64 1.54 20.85 8.07
C LEU A 64 1.50 20.25 6.66
N ILE A 65 1.42 18.92 6.53
CA ILE A 65 1.24 18.25 5.22
C ILE A 65 -0.09 18.67 4.59
N MET A 66 -1.19 18.67 5.35
CA MET A 66 -2.49 19.16 4.85
C MET A 66 -2.39 20.62 4.42
N ARG A 67 -1.80 21.48 5.26
CA ARG A 67 -1.65 22.91 4.98
C ARG A 67 -0.81 23.20 3.74
N GLY A 68 0.22 22.40 3.48
CA GLY A 68 1.07 22.50 2.28
C GLY A 68 0.37 22.09 0.99
N ALA A 69 -0.76 21.37 1.07
CA ALA A 69 -1.59 21.02 -0.08
C ALA A 69 -2.73 22.02 -0.36
N LEU A 70 -2.91 23.02 0.52
CA LEU A 70 -3.82 24.15 0.32
C LEU A 70 -3.10 25.29 -0.41
N SER A 71 -3.87 26.28 -0.84
CA SER A 71 -3.35 27.52 -1.42
C SER A 71 -2.54 28.34 -0.43
N ALA A 72 -1.72 29.27 -0.94
CA ALA A 72 -0.78 30.04 -0.14
C ALA A 72 -1.50 30.85 0.97
N LYS A 73 -2.66 31.41 0.66
CA LYS A 73 -3.57 32.04 1.62
C LYS A 73 -4.81 31.20 1.81
N VAL A 74 -5.15 30.95 3.06
CA VAL A 74 -6.36 30.25 3.46
C VAL A 74 -7.21 31.15 4.34
N ARG A 75 -8.53 30.96 4.28
CA ARG A 75 -9.48 31.62 5.17
C ARG A 75 -10.01 30.63 6.19
N ARG A 76 -9.80 30.89 7.48
CA ARG A 76 -10.36 30.08 8.56
C ARG A 76 -11.85 30.33 8.69
N VAL A 77 -12.67 29.37 8.29
CA VAL A 77 -14.14 29.45 8.37
C VAL A 77 -14.69 28.84 9.65
N HIS A 78 -13.91 28.00 10.34
CA HIS A 78 -14.26 27.45 11.64
C HIS A 78 -13.00 27.23 12.50
N SER A 79 -13.15 27.41 13.81
CA SER A 79 -12.15 27.04 14.81
C SER A 79 -12.84 26.68 16.13
N ALA A 80 -12.45 25.55 16.71
CA ALA A 80 -12.87 25.11 18.03
C ALA A 80 -11.68 24.51 18.78
N TYR A 81 -11.57 24.82 20.06
CA TYR A 81 -10.52 24.32 20.96
C TYR A 81 -11.15 23.97 22.30
N TYR A 82 -10.92 22.75 22.78
CA TYR A 82 -11.39 22.32 24.08
C TYR A 82 -10.43 21.30 24.71
N LEU A 83 -9.96 21.57 25.93
CA LEU A 83 -9.05 20.69 26.68
C LEU A 83 -9.76 20.13 27.91
N PRO A 84 -10.51 19.01 27.78
CA PRO A 84 -11.20 18.41 28.93
C PRO A 84 -10.33 17.47 29.78
N SER A 85 -9.26 16.91 29.20
CA SER A 85 -8.45 15.87 29.82
C SER A 85 -7.03 15.90 29.25
N MET A 86 -6.49 14.78 28.76
CA MET A 86 -5.10 14.61 28.37
C MET A 86 -4.70 15.33 27.07
N THR A 87 -5.66 15.54 26.16
CA THR A 87 -5.40 16.09 24.82
C THR A 87 -6.36 17.22 24.52
N PRO A 88 -5.87 18.36 24.00
CA PRO A 88 -6.73 19.42 23.48
C PRO A 88 -7.38 18.93 22.19
N ILE A 89 -8.71 18.88 22.21
CA ILE A 89 -9.55 18.53 21.07
C ILE A 89 -9.75 19.79 20.26
N VAL A 90 -9.19 19.80 19.05
CA VAL A 90 -9.15 20.98 18.19
C VAL A 90 -9.69 20.65 16.81
N THR A 91 -10.47 21.57 16.25
CA THR A 91 -10.91 21.51 14.85
C THR A 91 -10.74 22.87 14.23
N VAL A 92 -10.11 22.93 13.06
CA VAL A 92 -10.08 24.11 12.20
C VAL A 92 -10.55 23.71 10.81
N ILE A 93 -11.28 24.62 10.15
CA ILE A 93 -11.68 24.45 8.75
C ILE A 93 -11.17 25.64 7.98
N TYR A 94 -10.44 25.36 6.90
CA TYR A 94 -9.87 26.34 5.99
C TYR A 94 -10.55 26.23 4.63
N GLU A 95 -10.80 27.38 4.01
CA GLU A 95 -11.11 27.49 2.58
C GLU A 95 -9.91 28.10 1.85
N ASP A 96 -9.64 27.62 0.63
CA ASP A 96 -8.64 28.24 -0.24
C ASP A 96 -9.05 29.67 -0.60
N ASP A 97 -8.13 30.62 -0.39
CA ASP A 97 -8.37 32.06 -0.55
C ASP A 97 -7.32 32.72 -1.47
N SER A 98 -6.64 31.91 -2.28
CA SER A 98 -5.71 32.41 -3.29
C SER A 98 -5.56 31.47 -4.47
N ALA A 99 -5.16 32.02 -5.61
CA ALA A 99 -4.78 31.20 -6.75
C ALA A 99 -3.52 30.39 -6.42
N VAL A 100 -3.50 29.12 -6.80
CA VAL A 100 -2.30 28.28 -6.73
C VAL A 100 -1.50 28.49 -8.01
N PRO A 101 -0.28 29.05 -7.94
CA PRO A 101 0.55 29.22 -9.14
C PRO A 101 0.89 27.86 -9.72
N LYS A 102 0.57 27.64 -11.00
CA LYS A 102 0.99 26.44 -11.72
C LYS A 102 2.44 26.61 -12.18
N THR A 103 3.33 25.76 -11.69
CA THR A 103 4.74 25.69 -12.15
C THR A 103 4.89 24.87 -13.43
N GLU A 104 3.92 24.01 -13.74
CA GLU A 104 3.84 23.20 -14.95
C GLU A 104 2.37 23.02 -15.39
N THR A 105 2.15 22.58 -16.63
CA THR A 105 0.81 22.24 -17.11
C THR A 105 0.35 20.89 -16.55
N ASP A 106 -0.96 20.67 -16.41
CA ASP A 106 -1.50 19.39 -15.95
C ASP A 106 -1.09 18.22 -16.86
N ALA A 107 -0.92 18.50 -18.17
CA ALA A 107 -0.42 17.52 -19.14
C ALA A 107 1.05 17.20 -18.90
N GLY A 108 1.90 18.22 -18.72
CA GLY A 108 3.32 18.04 -18.41
C GLY A 108 3.55 17.31 -17.09
N PHE A 109 2.76 17.62 -16.06
CA PHE A 109 2.78 16.88 -14.80
C PHE A 109 2.47 15.39 -15.00
N ARG A 110 1.40 15.08 -15.74
CA ARG A 110 0.99 13.69 -16.03
C ARG A 110 2.06 12.93 -16.81
N GLU A 111 2.67 13.56 -17.80
CA GLU A 111 3.77 12.97 -18.57
C GLU A 111 4.98 12.68 -17.66
N ARG A 112 5.35 13.64 -16.81
CA ARG A 112 6.48 13.50 -15.89
C ARG A 112 6.29 12.36 -14.89
N ILE A 113 5.12 12.23 -14.27
CA ILE A 113 4.86 11.13 -13.32
C ILE A 113 4.75 9.76 -14.02
N ALA A 114 4.36 9.73 -15.30
CA ALA A 114 4.24 8.50 -16.07
C ALA A 114 5.58 8.07 -16.72
N ARG A 115 6.58 8.96 -16.78
CA ARG A 115 7.83 8.81 -17.54
C ARG A 115 8.52 7.46 -17.32
N GLU A 116 8.63 7.02 -16.08
CA GLU A 116 9.40 5.82 -15.72
C GLU A 116 8.83 4.52 -16.31
N VAL A 117 7.53 4.50 -16.60
CA VAL A 117 6.85 3.32 -17.17
C VAL A 117 6.29 3.58 -18.57
N ALA A 118 6.56 4.75 -19.14
CA ALA A 118 6.11 5.10 -20.47
C ALA A 118 6.71 4.13 -21.51
N GLY A 119 5.84 3.47 -22.28
CA GLY A 119 6.28 2.51 -23.30
C GLY A 119 6.36 1.07 -22.84
N VAL A 120 6.16 0.78 -21.55
CA VAL A 120 6.14 -0.59 -21.02
C VAL A 120 5.06 -1.45 -21.68
N GLU A 121 3.97 -0.83 -22.13
CA GLU A 121 2.85 -1.48 -22.83
C GLU A 121 3.24 -2.10 -24.16
N ARG A 122 4.39 -1.72 -24.74
CA ARG A 122 4.91 -2.31 -25.98
C ARG A 122 5.59 -3.66 -25.75
N LEU A 123 5.91 -4.02 -24.50
CA LEU A 123 6.51 -5.30 -24.19
C LEU A 123 5.47 -6.43 -24.33
N PRO A 124 5.60 -7.34 -25.31
CA PRO A 124 4.63 -8.41 -25.49
C PRO A 124 4.64 -9.34 -24.27
N GLY A 125 3.45 -9.81 -23.87
CA GLY A 125 3.28 -10.75 -22.76
C GLY A 125 3.72 -10.22 -21.38
N THR A 126 3.84 -8.89 -21.22
CA THR A 126 4.28 -8.27 -19.97
C THR A 126 3.12 -7.54 -19.29
N TYR A 127 2.97 -7.76 -17.98
CA TYR A 127 1.85 -7.23 -17.20
C TYR A 127 2.38 -6.51 -15.95
N PRO A 128 2.76 -5.22 -16.03
CA PRO A 128 3.27 -4.48 -14.88
C PRO A 128 2.28 -4.48 -13.71
N PHE A 129 2.74 -4.80 -12.50
CA PHE A 129 1.88 -4.88 -11.31
C PHE A 129 1.59 -3.49 -10.72
N THR A 130 0.77 -2.71 -11.44
CA THR A 130 0.35 -1.36 -11.06
C THR A 130 -0.62 -1.36 -9.87
N LEU A 131 -0.86 -0.19 -9.27
CA LEU A 131 -1.87 -0.02 -8.21
C LEU A 131 -3.28 -0.46 -8.66
N GLU A 132 -3.68 -0.16 -9.90
CA GLU A 132 -4.98 -0.58 -10.43
C GLU A 132 -5.11 -2.11 -10.46
N ARG A 133 -4.08 -2.81 -10.95
CA ARG A 133 -4.07 -4.28 -10.99
C ARG A 133 -4.01 -4.88 -9.59
N SER A 134 -3.20 -4.30 -8.70
CA SER A 134 -3.07 -4.80 -7.33
C SER A 134 -4.37 -4.66 -6.54
N VAL A 135 -5.10 -3.55 -6.71
CA VAL A 135 -6.43 -3.35 -6.11
C VAL A 135 -7.45 -4.32 -6.70
N LYS A 136 -7.53 -4.43 -8.04
CA LYS A 136 -8.46 -5.35 -8.72
C LYS A 136 -8.33 -6.78 -8.19
N ALA A 137 -7.09 -7.26 -8.05
CA ALA A 137 -6.80 -8.64 -7.65
C ALA A 137 -6.44 -8.79 -6.16
N TYR A 138 -6.65 -7.76 -5.33
CA TYR A 138 -6.19 -7.75 -3.93
C TYR A 138 -6.67 -8.96 -3.15
N ARG A 139 -7.96 -9.29 -3.29
CA ARG A 139 -8.59 -10.43 -2.61
C ARG A 139 -7.92 -11.77 -2.96
N LEU A 140 -7.74 -12.06 -4.25
CA LEU A 140 -7.09 -13.28 -4.69
C LEU A 140 -5.60 -13.32 -4.32
N ASN A 141 -4.88 -12.21 -4.46
CA ASN A 141 -3.48 -12.12 -4.00
C ASN A 141 -3.39 -12.36 -2.48
N ARG A 142 -4.28 -11.78 -1.67
CA ARG A 142 -4.34 -12.04 -0.22
C ARG A 142 -4.63 -13.51 0.08
N PHE A 143 -5.57 -14.13 -0.62
CA PHE A 143 -5.88 -15.56 -0.48
C PHE A 143 -4.66 -16.46 -0.72
N LEU A 144 -3.95 -16.24 -1.84
CA LEU A 144 -2.76 -17.02 -2.20
C LEU A 144 -1.56 -16.71 -1.29
N HIS A 145 -1.43 -15.48 -0.80
CA HIS A 145 -0.37 -15.10 0.14
C HIS A 145 -0.43 -15.94 1.43
N ARG A 146 -1.63 -16.24 1.94
CA ARG A 146 -1.83 -17.04 3.16
C ARG A 146 -1.33 -18.48 3.06
N LEU A 147 -0.98 -18.98 1.88
CA LEU A 147 -0.36 -20.29 1.70
C LEU A 147 1.00 -20.43 2.43
N ILE A 148 1.61 -19.33 2.86
CA ILE A 148 2.77 -19.36 3.77
C ILE A 148 2.44 -19.98 5.14
N GLU A 149 1.18 -19.89 5.59
CA GLU A 149 0.71 -20.40 6.88
C GLU A 149 0.53 -21.94 6.82
N PRO A 150 1.19 -22.74 7.70
CA PRO A 150 1.13 -24.21 7.63
C PRO A 150 -0.24 -24.85 7.74
N GLN A 151 -1.11 -24.27 8.57
CA GLN A 151 -2.47 -24.78 8.72
C GLN A 151 -3.32 -24.42 7.49
N TYR A 152 -3.15 -23.20 6.95
CA TYR A 152 -3.88 -22.73 5.80
C TYR A 152 -3.58 -23.55 4.54
N ARG A 153 -2.30 -23.82 4.23
CA ARG A 153 -1.96 -24.66 3.07
C ARG A 153 -2.39 -26.12 3.24
N ARG A 154 -2.41 -26.66 4.46
CA ARG A 154 -2.94 -28.01 4.73
C ARG A 154 -4.44 -28.08 4.44
N ARG A 155 -5.21 -27.06 4.85
CA ARG A 155 -6.63 -26.95 4.51
C ARG A 155 -6.82 -26.82 2.99
N PHE A 156 -6.02 -25.97 2.33
CA PHE A 156 -6.10 -25.77 0.89
C PHE A 156 -5.86 -27.07 0.10
N LEU A 157 -4.91 -27.89 0.54
CA LEU A 157 -4.62 -29.19 -0.07
C LEU A 157 -5.69 -30.25 0.22
N ALA A 158 -6.41 -30.14 1.35
CA ALA A 158 -7.46 -31.07 1.73
C ALA A 158 -8.79 -30.76 1.02
N ASP A 159 -9.26 -29.53 1.13
CA ASP A 159 -10.47 -29.04 0.47
C ASP A 159 -10.44 -27.48 0.38
N PRO A 160 -10.19 -26.91 -0.81
CA PRO A 160 -10.13 -25.47 -0.97
C PRO A 160 -11.51 -24.79 -1.11
N GLU A 161 -12.61 -25.53 -1.31
CA GLU A 161 -13.93 -24.93 -1.61
C GLU A 161 -14.48 -24.06 -0.47
N PRO A 162 -14.52 -24.53 0.80
CA PRO A 162 -14.96 -23.69 1.91
C PRO A 162 -14.07 -22.46 2.10
N MET A 163 -12.78 -22.59 1.77
CA MET A 163 -11.82 -21.48 1.90
C MET A 163 -12.07 -20.38 0.86
N PHE A 164 -12.60 -20.73 -0.31
CA PHE A 164 -12.99 -19.73 -1.31
C PHE A 164 -14.15 -18.87 -0.83
N GLU A 165 -15.08 -19.45 -0.08
CA GLU A 165 -16.21 -18.75 0.53
C GLU A 165 -15.74 -17.86 1.69
N GLU A 166 -14.92 -18.41 2.60
CA GLU A 166 -14.30 -17.66 3.71
C GLU A 166 -13.50 -16.44 3.24
N ALA A 167 -12.86 -16.54 2.07
CA ALA A 167 -12.07 -15.47 1.47
C ALA A 167 -12.88 -14.57 0.52
N GLU A 168 -14.18 -14.81 0.40
CA GLU A 168 -15.12 -14.07 -0.46
C GLU A 168 -14.69 -14.03 -1.93
N LEU A 169 -14.00 -15.06 -2.41
CA LEU A 169 -13.55 -15.12 -3.80
C LEU A 169 -14.75 -15.09 -4.74
N THR A 170 -14.66 -14.28 -5.79
CA THR A 170 -15.64 -14.25 -6.87
C THR A 170 -15.64 -15.57 -7.64
N ALA A 171 -16.71 -15.88 -8.36
CA ALA A 171 -16.78 -17.09 -9.18
C ALA A 171 -15.61 -17.22 -10.18
N GLN A 172 -15.18 -16.10 -10.78
CA GLN A 172 -14.02 -16.06 -11.67
C GLN A 172 -12.71 -16.38 -10.92
N GLU A 173 -12.48 -15.80 -9.74
CA GLU A 173 -11.27 -16.05 -8.94
C GLU A 173 -11.19 -17.53 -8.52
N ARG A 174 -12.33 -18.12 -8.12
CA ARG A 174 -12.42 -19.56 -7.78
C ARG A 174 -12.07 -20.43 -8.98
N ASP A 175 -12.67 -20.16 -10.12
CA ASP A 175 -12.43 -20.89 -11.35
C ASP A 175 -10.95 -20.84 -11.79
N LEU A 176 -10.32 -19.66 -11.71
CA LEU A 176 -8.90 -19.49 -12.04
C LEU A 176 -8.00 -20.37 -11.14
N VAL A 177 -8.29 -20.45 -9.84
CA VAL A 177 -7.54 -21.29 -8.90
C VAL A 177 -7.79 -22.78 -9.17
N ARG A 178 -9.04 -23.18 -9.40
CA ARG A 178 -9.42 -24.58 -9.69
C ARG A 178 -8.72 -25.10 -10.95
N ARG A 179 -8.80 -24.33 -12.04
CA ARG A 179 -8.21 -24.70 -13.34
C ARG A 179 -6.69 -24.58 -13.35
N ARG A 180 -6.10 -23.89 -12.36
CA ARG A 180 -4.65 -23.64 -12.26
C ARG A 180 -4.13 -22.99 -13.55
N ASP A 181 -4.93 -22.11 -14.13
CA ASP A 181 -4.60 -21.41 -15.37
C ASP A 181 -3.60 -20.29 -15.06
N TRP A 182 -2.32 -20.65 -15.03
CA TRP A 182 -1.21 -19.77 -14.63
C TRP A 182 -1.17 -18.48 -15.45
N ARG A 183 -1.45 -18.58 -16.76
CA ARG A 183 -1.46 -17.42 -17.65
C ARG A 183 -2.67 -16.53 -17.37
N ALA A 184 -3.86 -17.11 -17.23
CA ALA A 184 -5.05 -16.34 -16.91
C ALA A 184 -4.95 -15.70 -15.52
N LEU A 185 -4.29 -16.32 -14.55
CA LEU A 185 -4.01 -15.74 -13.24
C LEU A 185 -3.11 -14.48 -13.36
N ILE A 186 -2.06 -14.51 -14.19
CA ILE A 186 -1.26 -13.32 -14.51
C ILE A 186 -2.12 -12.25 -15.21
N HIS A 187 -2.91 -12.63 -16.22
CA HIS A 187 -3.81 -11.71 -16.94
C HIS A 187 -4.82 -11.05 -15.99
N TYR A 188 -5.35 -11.80 -15.03
CA TYR A 188 -6.31 -11.32 -14.04
C TYR A 188 -5.70 -10.23 -13.15
N GLY A 189 -4.45 -10.43 -12.72
CA GLY A 189 -3.72 -9.51 -11.84
C GLY A 189 -3.04 -10.18 -10.65
N VAL A 190 -2.89 -11.51 -10.64
CA VAL A 190 -2.11 -12.18 -9.59
C VAL A 190 -0.63 -11.92 -9.83
N ILE A 191 0.10 -11.49 -8.80
CA ILE A 191 1.55 -11.33 -8.91
C ILE A 191 2.25 -12.69 -8.93
N PHE A 192 3.24 -12.86 -9.81
CA PHE A 192 3.90 -14.14 -10.05
C PHE A 192 4.40 -14.84 -8.77
N PHE A 193 4.94 -14.10 -7.80
CA PHE A 193 5.46 -14.66 -6.54
C PHE A 193 4.41 -15.38 -5.68
N LEU A 194 3.13 -15.18 -5.96
CA LEU A 194 2.05 -15.93 -5.32
C LEU A 194 1.66 -17.18 -6.11
N LEU A 195 1.84 -17.15 -7.44
CA LEU A 195 1.75 -18.36 -8.27
C LEU A 195 2.88 -19.32 -7.95
N GLU A 196 4.08 -18.80 -7.71
CA GLU A 196 5.23 -19.57 -7.24
C GLU A 196 4.93 -20.29 -5.90
N LYS A 197 4.27 -19.61 -4.95
CA LYS A 197 3.82 -20.23 -3.69
C LYS A 197 2.75 -21.29 -3.90
N LEU A 198 1.76 -21.00 -4.74
CA LEU A 198 0.72 -21.95 -5.10
C LEU A 198 1.33 -23.21 -5.75
N ALA A 199 2.24 -23.02 -6.70
CA ALA A 199 2.95 -24.12 -7.36
C ALA A 199 3.74 -24.96 -6.35
N ALA A 200 4.51 -24.33 -5.46
CA ALA A 200 5.25 -25.04 -4.41
C ALA A 200 4.33 -25.84 -3.46
N VAL A 201 3.17 -25.29 -3.09
CA VAL A 201 2.17 -26.01 -2.28
C VAL A 201 1.61 -27.23 -3.03
N LEU A 202 1.39 -27.10 -4.34
CA LEU A 202 0.88 -28.17 -5.21
C LEU A 202 1.96 -29.17 -5.66
N GLY A 203 3.22 -29.01 -5.25
CA GLY A 203 4.33 -29.87 -5.71
C GLY A 203 4.76 -29.61 -7.16
N ILE A 204 4.39 -28.45 -7.72
CA ILE A 204 4.70 -28.04 -9.09
C ILE A 204 5.96 -27.18 -9.09
N THR A 205 6.89 -27.44 -10.01
CA THR A 205 8.13 -26.66 -10.15
C THR A 205 7.89 -25.37 -10.94
N ASN A 206 8.74 -24.37 -10.76
CA ASN A 206 8.59 -23.09 -11.47
C ASN A 206 8.63 -23.26 -13.00
N LEU A 207 9.39 -24.23 -13.51
CA LEU A 207 9.48 -24.48 -14.94
C LEU A 207 8.15 -24.93 -15.56
N HIS A 208 7.32 -25.67 -14.83
CA HIS A 208 5.97 -26.02 -15.31
C HIS A 208 5.10 -24.77 -15.43
N VAL A 209 5.19 -23.86 -14.46
CA VAL A 209 4.44 -22.58 -14.48
C VAL A 209 4.91 -21.73 -15.67
N TYR A 210 6.22 -21.63 -15.91
CA TYR A 210 6.77 -20.90 -17.05
C TYR A 210 6.35 -21.50 -18.40
N ALA A 211 6.42 -22.82 -18.55
CA ALA A 211 6.00 -23.53 -19.76
C ALA A 211 4.51 -23.29 -20.05
N ALA A 212 3.65 -23.42 -19.04
CA ALA A 212 2.22 -23.14 -19.18
C ALA A 212 1.94 -21.67 -19.57
N MET A 213 2.68 -20.72 -19.00
CA MET A 213 2.57 -19.31 -19.39
C MET A 213 3.02 -19.04 -20.83
N ARG A 214 3.92 -19.85 -21.40
CA ARG A 214 4.28 -19.81 -22.83
C ARG A 214 3.36 -20.65 -23.72
N GLY A 215 2.66 -21.63 -23.17
CA GLY A 215 1.73 -22.49 -23.91
C GLY A 215 2.46 -23.63 -24.58
N GLU A 216 3.57 -24.02 -23.97
CA GLU A 216 4.47 -25.07 -24.41
C GLU A 216 4.39 -26.22 -23.40
N THR A 217 4.75 -27.40 -23.85
CA THR A 217 5.09 -28.49 -22.93
C THR A 217 6.35 -28.13 -22.13
N LEU A 218 6.56 -28.79 -20.98
CA LEU A 218 7.77 -28.61 -20.20
C LEU A 218 9.04 -28.93 -21.02
N GLU A 219 8.98 -29.97 -21.86
CA GLU A 219 10.10 -30.40 -22.70
C GLU A 219 10.49 -29.32 -23.71
N GLU A 220 9.51 -28.77 -24.43
CA GLU A 220 9.72 -27.66 -25.38
C GLU A 220 10.29 -26.42 -24.69
N PHE A 221 9.76 -26.07 -23.52
CA PHE A 221 10.28 -24.96 -22.74
C PHE A 221 11.73 -25.18 -22.31
N GLN A 222 12.07 -26.39 -21.83
CA GLN A 222 13.41 -26.75 -21.39
C GLN A 222 14.45 -26.70 -22.51
N LYS A 223 14.07 -27.01 -23.77
CA LYS A 223 14.96 -26.84 -24.93
C LYS A 223 15.45 -25.40 -25.12
N THR A 224 14.74 -24.42 -24.54
CA THR A 224 15.15 -23.01 -24.59
C THR A 224 16.06 -22.57 -23.44
N ARG A 225 16.43 -23.47 -22.51
CA ARG A 225 17.27 -23.17 -21.33
C ARG A 225 18.69 -23.70 -21.56
N ASN A 226 19.69 -22.95 -21.09
CA ASN A 226 21.10 -23.35 -21.21
C ASN A 226 21.46 -24.59 -20.39
N ALA A 227 20.69 -24.87 -19.32
CA ALA A 227 20.81 -26.07 -18.50
C ALA A 227 19.40 -26.55 -18.11
N GLN A 228 19.22 -27.86 -18.08
CA GLN A 228 17.95 -28.52 -17.78
C GLN A 228 17.85 -28.83 -16.29
N VAL A 229 17.49 -27.82 -15.49
CA VAL A 229 17.38 -27.94 -14.02
C VAL A 229 15.95 -27.60 -13.59
N LEU A 230 15.37 -28.47 -12.77
CA LEU A 230 14.09 -28.23 -12.12
C LEU A 230 14.32 -27.62 -10.72
N TYR A 231 13.56 -26.59 -10.37
CA TYR A 231 13.61 -25.96 -9.05
C TYR A 231 12.24 -25.46 -8.60
N SER A 232 12.09 -25.31 -7.28
CA SER A 232 10.91 -24.77 -6.59
C SER A 232 11.37 -24.00 -5.35
N VAL A 233 10.50 -23.17 -4.79
CA VAL A 233 10.73 -22.46 -3.51
C VAL A 233 10.34 -23.29 -2.29
N ALA A 234 9.96 -24.56 -2.47
CA ALA A 234 9.64 -25.46 -1.37
C ALA A 234 10.86 -25.67 -0.44
N GLY A 235 10.67 -25.41 0.85
CA GLY A 235 11.66 -25.74 1.89
C GLY A 235 11.44 -27.15 2.48
N GLY A 236 12.50 -27.77 3.00
CA GLY A 236 12.42 -29.07 3.69
C GLY A 236 12.20 -30.29 2.79
N SER A 237 11.73 -31.41 3.35
CA SER A 237 11.64 -32.74 2.71
C SER A 237 10.79 -32.82 1.43
N ASN A 238 10.07 -31.76 1.07
CA ASN A 238 9.29 -31.65 -0.16
C ASN A 238 10.12 -31.23 -1.40
N SER A 239 11.41 -30.93 -1.26
CA SER A 239 12.28 -30.56 -2.39
C SER A 239 12.62 -31.72 -3.35
N LYS A 240 12.21 -32.96 -3.03
CA LYS A 240 12.55 -34.17 -3.78
C LYS A 240 11.37 -34.88 -4.48
N ALA A 241 10.15 -34.35 -4.38
CA ALA A 241 9.02 -34.96 -5.08
C ALA A 241 8.98 -34.46 -6.53
N THR A 242 9.56 -35.24 -7.46
CA THR A 242 9.14 -35.22 -8.86
C THR A 242 7.68 -35.65 -8.93
N PRO A 243 6.78 -34.90 -9.56
CA PRO A 243 5.46 -35.41 -9.89
C PRO A 243 5.57 -36.42 -11.04
N ASP A 244 4.85 -37.54 -10.93
CA ASP A 244 4.58 -38.49 -12.03
C ASP A 244 3.78 -37.83 -13.17
#